data_AF-K1SC88-F1
#
_entry.id   AF-K1SC88-F1
#
_cell.length_a   1.000
_cell.length_b   1.000
_cell.length_c   1.000
_cell.angle_alpha   90.00
_cell.angle_beta   90.00
_cell.angle_gamma   90.00
#
_symmetry.space_group_name_H-M   'P 1'
#
loop_
_entity.id
_entity.type
_entity.pdbx_description
1 polymer ?
#
loop_
_entity_poly.entity_id
_entity_poly.type
_entity_poly.pdbx_seq_one_letter_code
_entity_poly.pdbx_strand_id
1 'polypeptide(L)' 'MINENKLGRSVVMNYTLMHKNIKVADLSLDEETGSIVEIGEIYNFAHLPIGTTKDDLSADRALLNKWWTRSF' A
#
# COMPACT_ATOMS: atom_id res chain seq x y z
N MET A 1 -35.73 -6.03 -3.62
CA MET A 1 -34.45 -6.15 -2.90
C MET A 1 -33.63 -4.93 -3.26
N ILE A 2 -33.44 -4.03 -2.31
CA ILE A 2 -32.62 -2.83 -2.46
C ILE A 2 -31.17 -3.30 -2.60
N ASN A 3 -30.55 -3.03 -3.75
CA ASN A 3 -29.15 -3.35 -3.99
C ASN A 3 -28.31 -2.39 -3.13
N GLU A 4 -27.71 -2.90 -2.06
CA GLU A 4 -26.97 -2.11 -1.06
C GLU A 4 -25.67 -1.48 -1.60
N ASN A 5 -25.38 -1.66 -2.90
CA ASN A 5 -24.20 -1.12 -3.60
C ASN A 5 -24.37 0.32 -4.12
N LYS A 6 -25.18 1.15 -3.44
CA LYS A 6 -25.29 2.59 -3.71
C LYS A 6 -24.94 3.45 -2.50
N LEU A 7 -23.79 3.18 -1.90
CA LEU A 7 -22.97 4.21 -1.24
C LEU A 7 -21.54 4.00 -1.76
N GLY A 8 -20.88 5.08 -2.21
CA GLY A 8 -19.53 5.07 -2.77
C GLY A 8 -18.47 4.55 -1.80
N ARG A 9 -18.47 3.23 -1.59
CA ARG A 9 -17.42 2.51 -0.88
C ARG A 9 -16.36 2.19 -1.92
N SER A 10 -15.24 2.89 -1.80
CA SER A 10 -14.06 2.45 -2.51
C SER A 10 -13.75 1.01 -2.14
N VAL A 11 -13.49 0.19 -3.15
CA VAL A 11 -13.15 -1.22 -2.98
C VAL A 11 -11.69 -1.27 -2.52
N VAL A 12 -11.44 -1.94 -1.39
CA VAL A 12 -10.07 -2.13 -0.89
C VAL A 12 -9.62 -3.55 -1.22
N MET A 13 -8.45 -3.68 -1.83
CA MET A 13 -7.85 -4.95 -2.24
C MET A 13 -6.45 -5.13 -1.67
N ASN A 14 -6.08 -6.38 -1.40
CA ASN A 14 -4.79 -6.73 -0.80
C ASN A 14 -3.79 -7.13 -1.88
N TYR A 15 -2.58 -6.57 -1.78
CA TYR A 15 -1.47 -6.77 -2.69
C TYR A 15 -0.17 -6.99 -1.91
N THR A 16 0.84 -7.58 -2.55
CA THR A 16 2.19 -7.65 -2.00
C THR A 16 3.11 -6.76 -2.84
N LEU A 17 3.79 -5.82 -2.19
CA LEU A 17 4.87 -5.04 -2.78
C LEU A 17 6.07 -5.95 -3.04
N MET A 18 6.52 -5.97 -4.29
CA MET A 18 7.62 -6.81 -4.74
C MET A 18 8.79 -5.94 -5.19
N HIS A 19 10.00 -6.30 -4.77
CA HIS A 19 11.24 -5.81 -5.37
C HIS A 19 11.88 -6.96 -6.16
N LYS A 20 11.58 -7.01 -7.47
CA LYS A 20 11.86 -8.15 -8.34
C LYS A 20 11.20 -9.42 -7.77
N ASN A 21 11.99 -10.41 -7.36
CA ASN A 21 11.51 -11.68 -6.82
C ASN A 21 11.42 -11.68 -5.27
N ILE A 22 11.60 -10.51 -4.64
CA ILE A 22 11.64 -10.38 -3.18
C ILE A 22 10.32 -9.78 -2.71
N LYS A 23 9.64 -10.49 -1.80
CA LYS A 23 8.48 -9.95 -1.08
C LYS A 23 8.96 -8.88 -0.11
N VAL A 24 8.39 -7.68 -0.20
CA VAL A 24 8.81 -6.52 0.60
C VAL A 24 7.81 -6.27 1.71
N ALA A 25 6.54 -6.03 1.37
CA ALA A 25 5.48 -5.76 2.34
C ALA A 25 4.10 -6.08 1.76
N ASP A 26 3.14 -6.39 2.62
CA ASP A 26 1.73 -6.43 2.22
C ASP A 26 1.10 -5.04 2.27
N LEU A 27 0.22 -4.75 1.32
CA LEU A 27 -0.43 -3.46 1.13
C LEU A 27 -1.92 -3.66 0.88
N SER A 28 -2.73 -2.78 1.46
CA SER A 28 -4.15 -2.63 1.09
C SER A 28 -4.28 -1.39 0.22
N LEU A 29 -4.78 -1.55 -1.00
CA LEU A 29 -4.97 -0.46 -1.95
C LEU A 29 -6.45 -0.14 -2.14
N ASP A 30 -6.74 1.15 -2.23
CA ASP A 30 -8.00 1.69 -2.72
C ASP A 30 -8.04 1.50 -4.24
N GLU A 31 -8.93 0.66 -4.76
CA GLU A 31 -8.97 0.28 -6.17
C GLU A 31 -9.35 1.44 -7.10
N GLU A 32 -10.06 2.45 -6.60
CA GLU A 32 -10.45 3.61 -7.40
C GLU A 32 -9.28 4.57 -7.62
N THR A 33 -8.49 4.81 -6.58
CA THR A 33 -7.42 5.82 -6.58
C THR A 33 -6.02 5.22 -6.67
N GLY A 34 -5.86 3.92 -6.45
CA GLY A 34 -4.58 3.25 -6.30
C GLY A 34 -3.83 3.63 -5.02
N SER A 35 -4.48 4.33 -4.07
CA SER A 35 -3.85 4.82 -2.85
C SER A 35 -3.67 3.71 -1.82
N ILE A 36 -2.54 3.71 -1.12
CA ILE A 36 -2.27 2.81 0.01
C ILE A 36 -3.14 3.19 1.21
N VAL A 37 -4.08 2.31 1.53
CA VAL A 37 -4.96 2.39 2.70
C VAL A 37 -4.25 1.88 3.95
N GLU A 38 -3.48 0.78 3.83
CA GLU A 38 -2.79 0.14 4.94
C GLU A 38 -1.47 -0.50 4.48
N ILE A 39 -0.48 -0.52 5.37
CA ILE A 39 0.73 -1.36 5.25
C ILE A 39 0.58 -2.49 6.26
N GLY A 40 0.57 -3.72 5.77
CA GLY A 40 0.54 -4.93 6.58
C GLY A 40 1.94 -5.34 7.05
N GLU A 41 2.25 -6.64 6.94
CA GLU A 41 3.53 -7.17 7.35
C GLU A 41 4.66 -6.69 6.42
N ILE A 42 5.80 -6.29 7.00
CA ILE A 42 7.01 -5.95 6.27
C ILE A 42 7.96 -7.15 6.35
N TYR A 43 8.10 -7.84 5.23
CA TYR A 43 8.97 -9.03 5.11
C TYR A 43 10.43 -8.66 4.91
N ASN A 44 10.70 -7.55 4.21
CA ASN A 44 12.06 -7.15 3.90
C ASN A 44 12.26 -5.63 3.92
N PHE A 45 12.62 -5.14 5.10
CA PHE A 45 12.80 -3.72 5.38
C PHE A 45 13.87 -3.06 4.48
N ALA A 46 14.96 -3.78 4.21
CA ALA A 46 16.06 -3.28 3.36
C ALA A 46 15.66 -3.05 1.89
N HIS A 47 14.50 -3.58 1.47
CA HIS A 47 13.97 -3.41 0.13
C HIS A 47 12.77 -2.45 0.07
N LEU A 48 12.44 -1.77 1.16
CA LEU A 48 11.53 -0.63 1.09
C LEU A 48 12.16 0.50 0.26
N PRO A 49 11.34 1.26 -0.49
CA PRO A 49 11.84 2.42 -1.20
C PRO A 49 12.48 3.43 -0.25
N ILE A 50 13.57 4.04 -0.71
CA ILE A 50 14.28 5.04 0.11
C ILE A 50 13.33 6.21 0.42
N GLY A 51 13.32 6.63 1.69
CA GLY A 51 12.50 7.74 2.16
C GLY A 51 11.04 7.39 2.44
N THR A 52 10.67 6.10 2.47
CA THR A 52 9.32 5.65 2.85
C THR A 52 9.25 5.06 4.26
N THR A 53 10.27 5.29 5.08
CA THR A 53 10.39 4.76 6.45
C THR A 53 10.34 5.91 7.45
N LYS A 54 9.73 5.71 8.63
CA LYS A 54 9.74 6.70 9.72
C LYS A 54 11.02 6.61 10.56
N ASP A 55 11.47 5.38 10.76
CA ASP A 55 12.66 4.95 11.48
C ASP A 55 13.18 3.66 10.83
N ASP A 56 14.24 3.06 11.38
CA ASP A 56 14.85 1.84 10.81
C ASP A 56 14.01 0.57 11.01
N LEU A 57 12.81 0.67 11.59
CA LEU A 57 11.98 -0.49 11.97
C LEU A 57 10.55 -0.41 11.42
N SER A 58 10.11 0.74 10.90
CA SER A 58 8.73 0.94 10.43
C SER A 58 8.62 1.73 9.12
N ALA A 59 7.70 1.28 8.26
CA ALA A 59 7.32 2.01 7.07
C ALA A 59 6.34 3.15 7.42
N ASP A 60 6.51 4.31 6.78
CA ASP A 60 5.53 5.39 6.82
C ASP A 60 4.52 5.20 5.67
N ARG A 61 3.27 4.91 6.00
CA ARG A 61 2.19 4.78 5.01
C ARG A 61 2.04 6.01 4.12
N ALA A 62 2.15 7.22 4.66
CA ALA A 62 1.98 8.44 3.87
C ALA A 62 3.17 8.68 2.94
N LEU A 63 4.40 8.41 3.37
CA LEU A 63 5.58 8.52 2.51
C LEU A 63 5.62 7.41 1.45
N LEU A 64 5.26 6.17 1.82
CA LEU A 64 5.15 5.07 0.87
C LEU A 64 4.06 5.35 -0.16
N ASN A 65 2.90 5.85 0.28
CA ASN A 65 1.83 6.25 -0.64
C ASN A 65 2.29 7.36 -1.58
N LYS A 66 3.01 8.38 -1.08
CA LYS A 66 3.57 9.44 -1.92
C LYS A 66 4.60 8.91 -2.93
N TRP A 67 5.45 7.97 -2.53
CA TRP A 67 6.41 7.34 -3.45
C TRP A 67 5.69 6.53 -4.54
N TRP A 68 4.67 5.77 -4.15
CA TRP A 68 3.85 4.94 -5.02
C TRP A 68 3.08 5.77 -6.05
N THR A 69 2.32 6.77 -5.61
CA THR A 69 1.47 7.59 -6.50
C THR A 69 2.25 8.58 -7.34
N ARG A 70 3.50 8.90 -6.99
CA ARG A 70 4.38 9.79 -7.77
C ARG A 70 5.14 9.06 -8.87
N SER A 71 5.16 7.73 -8.84
CA SER A 71 5.84 6.90 -9.84
C SER A 71 4.97 6.62 -11.07
N PHE A 72 3.74 7.17 -11.13
CA PHE A 72 2.79 7.08 -12.25
C PHE A 72 2.26 8.46 -12.64
#